data_AF-A0A5D2GT22-F1
#
_entry.id   AF-A0A5D2GT22-F1
#
_cell.length_a   1.000
_cell.length_b   1.000
_cell.length_c   1.000
_cell.angle_alpha   90.00
_cell.angle_beta   90.00
_cell.angle_gamma   90.00
#
_symmetry.space_group_name_H-M   'P 1'
#
loop_
_entity.id
_entity.type
_entity.pdbx_description
1 polymer ?
#
loop_
_entity_poly.entity_id
_entity_poly.type
_entity_poly.pdbx_seq_one_letter_code
_entity_poly.pdbx_strand_id
1 'polypeptide(L)'
;MSSTTPAMVPFIDFSNQNLKPGSPEWDLVKSQVREALEEYGCFEALFDPILELRKAVFGALQEAFDLPLQTKKLCVSDEPFRGYLNPSSETKTLASFTQLASELQKKILKMILESFGLEKYMDEFIDSTNYQLRIMKYEKPKTNDSTPALAAHCDTNTMTLLYQNEVNGLQIQSIDGEWINMKPSPNSFIVWLNGRLPSPVHRVIMKGNEDRYSLGLFTRPRGGYVIKVANELVDDNNPILFKPHDHEEFLKFFYSEITQAAVQFEGYITRLKAYCSV
;
A
#
# COMPACT_ATOMS: atom_id res chain seq x y z
N MET A 1 -16.73 -28.04 -19.02
CA MET A 1 -16.77 -27.47 -17.67
C MET A 1 -15.36 -27.00 -17.36
N SER A 2 -15.07 -25.71 -17.56
CA SER A 2 -13.78 -25.14 -17.13
C SER A 2 -13.85 -24.95 -15.62
N SER A 3 -13.10 -25.74 -14.86
CA SER A 3 -12.84 -25.42 -13.47
C SER A 3 -11.89 -24.22 -13.46
N THR A 4 -12.43 -23.01 -13.40
CA THR A 4 -11.64 -21.83 -13.07
C THR A 4 -11.16 -22.00 -11.65
N THR A 5 -9.86 -22.24 -11.49
CA THR A 5 -9.18 -22.08 -10.20
C THR A 5 -9.56 -20.69 -9.67
N PRO A 6 -9.98 -20.54 -8.41
CA PRO A 6 -10.31 -19.22 -7.87
C PRO A 6 -9.12 -18.29 -8.10
N ALA A 7 -9.37 -17.07 -8.59
CA ALA A 7 -8.33 -16.06 -8.69
C ALA A 7 -7.68 -15.89 -7.30
N MET A 8 -6.39 -16.21 -7.21
CA MET A 8 -5.62 -16.12 -5.97
C MET A 8 -4.52 -15.08 -6.14
N VAL A 9 -4.27 -14.32 -5.08
CA VAL A 9 -3.13 -13.42 -5.01
C VAL A 9 -1.86 -14.24 -4.78
N PRO A 10 -0.77 -14.01 -5.51
CA PRO A 10 0.50 -14.71 -5.32
C PRO A 10 1.00 -14.59 -3.89
N PHE A 11 1.63 -15.66 -3.40
CA PHE A 11 2.25 -15.71 -2.07
C PHE A 11 3.76 -15.85 -2.22
N ILE A 12 4.53 -14.95 -1.58
CA ILE A 12 5.98 -14.88 -1.72
C ILE A 12 6.62 -14.89 -0.34
N ASP A 13 7.63 -15.74 -0.16
CA ASP A 13 8.28 -15.97 1.12
C ASP A 13 9.51 -15.07 1.34
N PHE A 14 9.44 -14.17 2.32
CA PHE A 14 10.55 -13.32 2.79
C PHE A 14 11.07 -13.71 4.18
N SER A 15 10.67 -14.87 4.72
CA SER A 15 11.11 -15.38 6.03
C SER A 15 12.61 -15.75 6.05
N ASN A 16 13.19 -16.07 4.89
CA ASN A 16 14.60 -16.41 4.77
C ASN A 16 15.50 -15.21 5.16
N GLN A 17 16.08 -15.27 6.36
CA GLN A 17 16.98 -14.23 6.87
C GLN A 17 18.28 -14.09 6.06
N ASN A 18 18.65 -15.12 5.29
CA ASN A 18 19.84 -15.13 4.45
C ASN A 18 19.57 -14.68 3.01
N LEU A 19 18.38 -14.16 2.71
CA LEU A 19 18.02 -13.62 1.41
C LEU A 19 18.88 -12.38 1.10
N LYS A 20 19.97 -12.59 0.35
CA LYS A 20 21.02 -11.58 0.09
C LYS A 20 21.09 -11.23 -1.40
N PRO A 21 21.24 -9.95 -1.76
CA PRO A 21 21.44 -9.53 -3.15
C PRO A 21 22.56 -10.31 -3.84
N GLY A 22 22.30 -10.77 -5.06
CA GLY A 22 23.24 -11.55 -5.89
C GLY A 22 23.31 -13.05 -5.58
N SER A 23 22.48 -13.57 -4.67
CA SER A 23 22.31 -15.01 -4.47
C SER A 23 21.26 -15.61 -5.43
N PRO A 24 21.34 -16.91 -5.78
CA PRO A 24 20.30 -17.56 -6.58
C PRO A 24 18.90 -17.45 -5.96
N GLU A 25 18.81 -17.52 -4.63
CA GLU A 25 17.55 -17.36 -3.90
C GLU A 25 16.99 -15.94 -4.03
N TRP A 26 17.87 -14.92 -4.01
CA TRP A 26 17.46 -13.54 -4.25
C TRP A 26 16.93 -13.34 -5.67
N ASP A 27 17.59 -13.89 -6.68
CA ASP A 27 17.14 -13.77 -8.06
C ASP A 27 15.81 -14.49 -8.29
N LEU A 28 15.58 -15.62 -7.63
CA LEU A 28 14.30 -16.34 -7.65
C LEU A 28 13.17 -15.51 -7.01
N VAL A 29 13.38 -15.00 -5.78
CA VAL A 29 12.35 -14.20 -5.11
C VAL A 29 12.11 -12.89 -5.88
N LYS A 30 13.16 -12.29 -6.44
CA LYS A 30 13.06 -11.10 -7.28
C LYS A 30 12.20 -11.34 -8.52
N SER A 31 12.37 -12.48 -9.21
CA SER A 31 11.53 -12.81 -10.36
C SER A 31 10.07 -13.02 -9.96
N GLN A 32 9.81 -13.68 -8.82
CA GLN A 32 8.46 -13.85 -8.28
C GLN A 32 7.79 -12.51 -7.95
N VAL A 33 8.53 -11.59 -7.33
CA VAL A 33 8.05 -10.24 -7.02
C VAL A 33 7.65 -9.50 -8.29
N ARG A 34 8.52 -9.56 -9.31
CA ARG A 34 8.26 -8.91 -10.60
C ARG A 34 7.01 -9.48 -11.27
N GLU A 35 6.94 -10.80 -11.41
CA GLU A 35 5.81 -11.51 -12.03
C GLU A 35 4.50 -11.20 -11.30
N ALA A 36 4.49 -11.28 -9.97
CA ALA A 36 3.31 -10.98 -9.18
C ALA A 36 2.83 -9.53 -9.36
N LEU A 37 3.74 -8.56 -9.44
CA LEU A 37 3.39 -7.16 -9.66
C LEU A 37 2.96 -6.89 -11.11
N GLU A 38 3.56 -7.54 -12.11
CA GLU A 38 3.22 -7.38 -13.53
C GLU A 38 1.87 -8.04 -13.87
N GLU A 39 1.59 -9.23 -13.33
CA GLU A 39 0.41 -10.03 -13.69
C GLU A 39 -0.79 -9.81 -12.75
N TYR A 40 -0.53 -9.58 -11.46
CA TYR A 40 -1.59 -9.50 -10.42
C TYR A 40 -1.67 -8.13 -9.76
N GLY A 41 -0.68 -7.26 -9.96
CA GLY A 41 -0.57 -5.94 -9.31
C GLY A 41 -0.26 -5.98 -7.82
N CYS A 42 -0.30 -7.16 -7.19
CA CYS A 42 -0.10 -7.34 -5.76
C CYS A 42 0.34 -8.76 -5.40
N PHE A 43 0.82 -8.92 -4.17
CA PHE A 43 1.13 -10.23 -3.58
C PHE A 43 0.99 -10.21 -2.05
N GLU A 44 0.83 -11.39 -1.45
CA GLU A 44 1.01 -11.63 -0.02
C GLU A 44 2.48 -11.97 0.25
N ALA A 45 3.13 -11.18 1.11
CA ALA A 45 4.53 -11.33 1.49
C ALA A 45 4.62 -11.95 2.89
N LEU A 46 5.09 -13.18 3.00
CA LEU A 46 5.37 -13.82 4.29
C LEU A 46 6.59 -13.18 4.95
N PHE A 47 6.46 -12.73 6.19
CA PHE A 47 7.51 -12.04 6.92
C PHE A 47 7.41 -12.30 8.43
N ASP A 48 7.99 -13.41 8.87
CA ASP A 48 7.95 -13.88 10.26
C ASP A 48 8.31 -12.86 11.35
N PRO A 49 9.31 -11.96 11.19
CA PRO A 49 9.69 -11.04 12.25
C PRO A 49 8.54 -10.16 12.77
N ILE A 50 7.48 -9.94 11.98
CA ILE A 50 6.33 -9.14 12.42
C ILE A 50 5.48 -9.85 13.48
N LEU A 51 5.52 -11.17 13.55
CA LEU A 51 4.65 -11.97 14.40
C LEU A 51 4.90 -11.68 15.89
N GLU A 52 6.16 -11.43 16.26
CA GLU A 52 6.57 -11.06 17.62
C GLU A 52 5.90 -9.76 18.12
N LEU A 53 5.61 -8.83 17.19
CA LEU A 53 4.96 -7.57 17.52
C LEU A 53 3.44 -7.63 17.41
N ARG A 54 2.87 -8.69 16.82
CA ARG A 54 1.45 -8.75 16.43
C ARG A 54 0.51 -8.38 17.56
N LYS A 55 0.63 -9.06 18.71
CA LYS A 55 -0.22 -8.83 19.88
C LYS A 55 -0.10 -7.40 20.40
N ALA A 56 1.14 -6.89 20.52
CA ALA A 56 1.40 -5.56 21.02
C ALA A 56 0.86 -4.47 20.06
N VAL A 57 1.02 -4.66 18.74
CA VAL A 57 0.54 -3.74 17.71
C VAL A 57 -0.98 -3.64 17.73
N PHE A 58 -1.70 -4.77 17.75
CA PHE A 58 -3.16 -4.71 17.79
C PHE A 58 -3.72 -4.24 19.12
N GLY A 59 -3.05 -4.51 20.25
CA GLY A 59 -3.36 -3.87 21.53
C GLY A 59 -3.22 -2.35 21.47
N ALA A 60 -2.10 -1.86 20.93
CA ALA A 60 -1.87 -0.42 20.74
C ALA A 60 -2.91 0.23 19.81
N LEU A 61 -3.34 -0.46 18.76
CA LEU A 61 -4.41 0.03 17.89
C LEU A 61 -5.75 0.15 18.64
N GLN A 62 -6.12 -0.86 19.43
CA GLN A 62 -7.34 -0.82 20.22
C GLN A 62 -7.32 0.35 21.21
N GLU A 63 -6.24 0.49 21.98
CA GLU A 63 -6.05 1.60 22.91
C GLU A 63 -6.17 2.96 22.20
N ALA A 64 -5.47 3.15 21.08
CA ALA A 64 -5.53 4.39 20.29
C ALA A 64 -6.97 4.69 19.80
N PHE A 65 -7.70 3.68 19.34
CA PHE A 65 -9.08 3.82 18.87
C PHE A 65 -10.12 3.90 20.01
N ASP A 66 -9.77 3.56 21.24
CA ASP A 66 -10.67 3.65 22.40
C ASP A 66 -10.50 4.98 23.16
N LEU A 67 -9.48 5.78 22.85
CA LEU A 67 -9.30 7.11 23.44
C LEU A 67 -10.55 8.00 23.26
N PRO A 68 -10.91 8.83 24.26
CA PRO A 68 -12.04 9.74 24.17
C PRO A 68 -11.94 10.67 22.95
N LEU A 69 -13.08 10.98 22.32
CA LEU A 69 -13.12 11.86 21.15
C LEU A 69 -12.45 13.22 21.40
N GLN A 70 -12.57 13.76 22.61
CA GLN A 70 -11.94 15.03 22.97
C GLN A 70 -10.41 14.94 22.92
N THR A 71 -9.83 13.85 23.45
CA THR A 71 -8.38 13.59 23.36
C THR A 71 -7.94 13.46 21.90
N LYS A 72 -8.72 12.75 21.08
CA LYS A 72 -8.40 12.58 19.65
C LYS A 72 -8.37 13.91 18.89
N LYS A 73 -9.27 14.83 19.21
CA LYS A 73 -9.31 16.16 18.59
C LYS A 73 -8.13 17.05 18.94
N LEU A 74 -7.45 16.81 20.07
CA LEU A 74 -6.28 17.58 20.49
C LEU A 74 -5.00 17.20 19.74
N CYS A 75 -4.99 16.07 19.03
CA CYS A 75 -3.80 15.57 18.33
C CYS A 75 -4.04 15.47 16.83
N VAL A 76 -4.62 16.49 16.22
CA VAL A 76 -4.79 16.57 14.76
C VAL A 76 -3.60 17.35 14.19
N SER A 77 -3.02 16.85 13.09
CA SER A 77 -1.97 17.56 12.37
C SER A 77 -2.57 18.61 11.42
N ASP A 78 -1.94 19.78 11.36
CA ASP A 78 -2.25 20.81 10.35
C ASP A 78 -1.63 20.50 8.97
N GLU A 79 -0.77 19.49 8.88
CA GLU A 79 -0.16 19.08 7.60
C GLU A 79 -1.17 18.35 6.71
N PRO A 80 -1.22 18.65 5.39
CA PRO A 80 -2.06 17.94 4.46
C PRO A 80 -1.85 16.42 4.53
N PHE A 81 -2.95 15.68 4.46
CA PHE A 81 -2.95 14.21 4.45
C PHE A 81 -2.44 13.54 5.73
N ARG A 82 -2.18 14.31 6.80
CA ARG A 82 -1.97 13.81 8.16
C ARG A 82 -3.23 14.02 8.98
N GLY A 83 -3.52 13.07 9.86
CA GLY A 83 -4.72 13.08 10.68
C GLY A 83 -4.35 13.09 12.16
N TYR A 84 -5.06 12.24 12.91
CA TYR A 84 -4.78 12.00 14.31
C TYR A 84 -3.35 11.44 14.52
N LEU A 85 -2.53 12.18 15.27
CA LEU A 85 -1.22 11.78 15.76
C LEU A 85 -1.40 11.16 17.15
N ASN A 86 -0.94 9.93 17.33
CA ASN A 86 -1.07 9.25 18.63
C ASN A 86 -0.08 9.86 19.65
N PRO A 87 -0.54 10.43 20.78
CA PRO A 87 0.32 11.10 21.75
C PRO A 87 0.97 10.16 22.80
N SER A 88 0.73 8.85 22.77
CA SER A 88 1.03 7.95 23.91
C SER A 88 2.27 7.06 23.75
N SER A 89 2.55 6.26 24.79
CA SER A 89 3.59 5.20 24.85
C SER A 89 3.50 4.16 23.73
N GLU A 90 2.37 4.08 23.04
CA GLU A 90 2.11 3.25 21.86
C GLU A 90 3.03 3.62 20.68
N THR A 91 3.61 4.82 20.70
CA THR A 91 4.61 5.28 19.73
C THR A 91 5.79 4.31 19.60
N LYS A 92 6.23 3.66 20.69
CA LYS A 92 7.36 2.71 20.61
C LYS A 92 7.00 1.44 19.83
N THR A 93 5.85 0.84 20.13
CA THR A 93 5.37 -0.36 19.43
C THR A 93 5.14 -0.07 17.94
N LEU A 94 4.48 1.05 17.63
CA LEU A 94 4.24 1.45 16.25
C LEU A 94 5.55 1.84 15.53
N ALA A 95 6.55 2.40 16.23
CA ALA A 95 7.87 2.65 15.67
C ALA A 95 8.61 1.33 15.36
N SER A 96 8.60 0.35 16.27
CA SER A 96 9.18 -0.98 16.00
C SER A 96 8.49 -1.68 14.83
N PHE A 97 7.15 -1.62 14.76
CA PHE A 97 6.40 -2.11 13.60
C PHE A 97 6.84 -1.41 12.30
N THR A 98 6.91 -0.08 12.33
CA THR A 98 7.30 0.74 11.17
C THR A 98 8.72 0.41 10.71
N GLN A 99 9.64 0.20 11.65
CA GLN A 99 11.00 -0.21 11.35
C GLN A 99 11.02 -1.53 10.58
N LEU A 100 10.40 -2.59 11.14
CA LEU A 100 10.36 -3.90 10.49
C LEU A 100 9.67 -3.87 9.12
N ALA A 101 8.53 -3.18 9.01
CA ALA A 101 7.84 -3.01 7.73
C ALA A 101 8.68 -2.24 6.71
N SER A 102 9.45 -1.22 7.15
CA SER A 102 10.36 -0.48 6.27
C SER A 102 11.55 -1.31 5.78
N GLU A 103 12.04 -2.25 6.59
CA GLU A 103 13.11 -3.18 6.18
C GLU A 103 12.62 -4.12 5.07
N LEU A 104 11.41 -4.67 5.23
CA LEU A 104 10.77 -5.46 4.18
C LEU A 104 10.51 -4.62 2.92
N GLN A 105 9.97 -3.42 3.08
CA GLN A 105 9.70 -2.50 1.98
C GLN A 105 10.98 -2.21 1.18
N LYS A 106 12.10 -1.90 1.85
CA LYS A 106 13.40 -1.64 1.19
C LYS A 106 13.92 -2.85 0.43
N LYS A 107 13.76 -4.07 0.98
CA LYS A 107 14.14 -5.31 0.29
C LYS A 107 13.34 -5.48 -1.00
N ILE A 108 12.03 -5.35 -0.92
CA ILE A 108 11.13 -5.49 -2.08
C ILE A 108 11.43 -4.39 -3.11
N LEU A 109 11.60 -3.14 -2.68
CA LEU A 109 11.98 -2.03 -3.55
C LEU A 109 13.28 -2.32 -4.32
N LYS A 110 14.30 -2.84 -3.62
CA LYS A 110 15.56 -3.20 -4.26
C LYS A 110 15.35 -4.26 -5.35
N MET A 111 14.55 -5.30 -5.07
CA MET A 111 14.21 -6.32 -6.05
C MET A 111 13.47 -5.74 -7.27
N ILE A 112 12.54 -4.81 -7.04
CA ILE A 112 11.83 -4.12 -8.12
C ILE A 112 12.83 -3.32 -8.97
N LEU A 113 13.64 -2.46 -8.36
CA LEU A 113 14.60 -1.62 -9.09
C LEU A 113 15.59 -2.47 -9.89
N GLU A 114 16.18 -3.51 -9.29
CA GLU A 114 17.07 -4.45 -10.00
C GLU A 114 16.36 -5.16 -11.16
N SER A 115 15.09 -5.52 -11.01
CA SER A 115 14.32 -6.17 -12.08
C SER A 115 14.13 -5.26 -13.31
N PHE A 116 14.14 -3.95 -13.10
CA PHE A 116 14.03 -2.95 -14.16
C PHE A 116 15.39 -2.36 -14.59
N GLY A 117 16.52 -2.85 -14.05
CA GLY A 117 17.85 -2.27 -14.32
C GLY A 117 18.02 -0.85 -13.77
N LEU A 118 17.33 -0.54 -12.67
CA LEU A 118 17.24 0.78 -12.04
C LEU A 118 17.90 0.82 -10.66
N GLU A 119 18.74 -0.16 -10.31
CA GLU A 119 19.37 -0.27 -8.99
C GLU A 119 20.19 0.97 -8.60
N LYS A 120 20.70 1.72 -9.57
CA LYS A 120 21.42 2.97 -9.34
C LYS A 120 20.55 4.09 -8.73
N TYR A 121 19.22 3.97 -8.82
CA TYR A 121 18.26 4.94 -8.28
C TYR A 121 17.85 4.62 -6.84
N MET A 122 18.40 3.58 -6.21
CA MET A 122 18.01 3.17 -4.85
C MET A 122 18.16 4.30 -3.83
N ASP A 123 19.32 4.97 -3.81
CA ASP A 123 19.61 6.03 -2.84
C ASP A 123 18.75 7.27 -3.12
N GLU A 124 18.60 7.66 -4.39
CA GLU A 124 17.70 8.76 -4.78
C GLU A 124 16.25 8.47 -4.35
N PHE A 125 15.77 7.25 -4.50
CA PHE A 125 14.43 6.87 -4.08
C PHE A 125 14.27 6.97 -2.55
N ILE A 126 15.23 6.48 -1.78
CA ILE A 126 15.20 6.56 -0.32
C ILE A 126 15.20 8.03 0.13
N ASP A 127 16.04 8.88 -0.49
CA ASP A 127 16.18 10.29 -0.13
C ASP A 127 14.99 11.13 -0.57
N SER A 128 14.29 10.72 -1.63
CA SER A 128 13.13 11.41 -2.18
C SER A 128 11.79 10.95 -1.62
N THR A 129 11.76 9.95 -0.72
CA THR A 129 10.50 9.41 -0.17
C THR A 129 10.38 9.53 1.34
N ASN A 130 9.14 9.48 1.81
CA ASN A 130 8.74 9.43 3.20
C ASN A 130 7.79 8.25 3.44
N TYR A 131 7.86 7.67 4.63
CA TYR A 131 6.85 6.74 5.09
C TYR A 131 5.70 7.47 5.79
N GLN A 132 4.48 7.10 5.44
CA GLN A 132 3.27 7.43 6.18
C GLN A 132 2.68 6.13 6.74
N LEU A 133 2.71 5.96 8.06
CA LEU A 133 1.96 4.91 8.73
C LEU A 133 0.51 5.39 8.95
N ARG A 134 -0.47 4.61 8.51
CA ARG A 134 -1.89 4.82 8.83
C ARG A 134 -2.42 3.64 9.61
N ILE A 135 -3.00 3.92 10.77
CA ILE A 135 -3.82 2.94 11.49
C ILE A 135 -5.28 3.12 11.09
N MET A 136 -6.00 2.01 10.91
CA MET A 136 -7.37 2.00 10.41
C MET A 136 -8.22 1.04 11.23
N LYS A 137 -9.43 1.48 11.57
CA LYS A 137 -10.47 0.67 12.21
C LYS A 137 -11.72 0.71 11.36
N TYR A 138 -12.32 -0.45 11.14
CA TYR A 138 -13.63 -0.60 10.52
C TYR A 138 -14.55 -1.29 11.51
N GLU A 139 -15.62 -0.62 11.90
CA GLU A 139 -16.62 -1.18 12.80
C GLU A 139 -17.34 -2.35 12.11
N LYS A 140 -17.69 -3.35 12.91
CA LYS A 140 -18.64 -4.38 12.48
C LYS A 140 -19.93 -3.74 11.95
N PRO A 141 -20.56 -4.31 10.92
CA PRO A 141 -21.74 -3.74 10.33
C PRO A 141 -22.91 -3.73 11.33
N LYS A 142 -23.65 -2.62 11.40
CA LYS A 142 -24.82 -2.45 12.28
C LYS A 142 -26.09 -3.09 11.70
N THR A 143 -26.10 -3.30 10.39
CA THR A 143 -27.17 -3.91 9.60
C THR A 143 -26.55 -4.96 8.68
N ASN A 144 -27.36 -5.79 8.02
CA ASN A 144 -26.86 -6.73 7.01
C ASN A 144 -26.54 -6.07 5.65
N ASP A 145 -26.38 -4.75 5.62
CA ASP A 145 -26.11 -4.03 4.38
C ASP A 145 -24.69 -4.33 3.88
N SER A 146 -24.60 -4.64 2.58
CA SER A 146 -23.33 -4.94 1.91
C SER A 146 -22.61 -3.67 1.44
N THR A 147 -22.94 -2.51 2.00
CA THR A 147 -22.33 -1.23 1.64
C THR A 147 -20.83 -1.27 2.00
N PRO A 148 -19.93 -0.90 1.07
CA PRO A 148 -18.50 -0.87 1.37
C PRO A 148 -18.20 0.11 2.51
N ALA A 149 -17.46 -0.36 3.52
CA ALA A 149 -16.90 0.49 4.57
C ALA A 149 -15.73 1.35 4.05
N LEU A 150 -15.09 0.90 2.97
CA LEU A 150 -14.22 1.70 2.11
C LEU A 150 -14.60 1.43 0.67
N ALA A 151 -14.94 2.48 -0.08
CA ALA A 151 -15.28 2.38 -1.49
C ALA A 151 -14.12 1.82 -2.33
N ALA A 152 -14.45 1.25 -3.49
CA ALA A 152 -13.44 0.78 -4.44
C ALA A 152 -12.55 1.93 -4.92
N HIS A 153 -11.23 1.76 -4.79
CA HIS A 153 -10.24 2.75 -5.17
C HIS A 153 -8.89 2.12 -5.49
N CYS A 154 -8.02 2.90 -6.09
CA CYS A 154 -6.58 2.66 -6.15
C CYS A 154 -5.88 3.61 -5.19
N ASP A 155 -4.76 3.16 -4.66
CA ASP A 155 -3.90 3.99 -3.84
C ASP A 155 -3.19 5.06 -4.69
N THR A 156 -2.79 6.16 -4.05
CA THR A 156 -2.12 7.29 -4.72
C THR A 156 -0.65 7.43 -4.36
N ASN A 157 -0.15 6.61 -3.43
CA ASN A 157 1.25 6.55 -3.02
C ASN A 157 2.08 5.68 -3.98
N THR A 158 3.39 5.53 -3.76
CA THR A 158 4.24 4.69 -4.62
C THR A 158 4.09 3.20 -4.31
N MET A 159 4.13 2.85 -3.02
CA MET A 159 4.10 1.46 -2.56
C MET A 159 3.34 1.34 -1.24
N THR A 160 2.54 0.29 -1.11
CA THR A 160 1.75 -0.03 0.09
C THR A 160 2.16 -1.38 0.67
N LEU A 161 2.39 -1.43 1.98
CA LEU A 161 2.39 -2.68 2.75
C LEU A 161 1.22 -2.63 3.74
N LEU A 162 0.25 -3.53 3.59
CA LEU A 162 -0.93 -3.61 4.43
C LEU A 162 -0.84 -4.81 5.38
N TYR A 163 -1.00 -4.55 6.67
CA TYR A 163 -1.08 -5.55 7.74
C TYR A 163 -2.47 -5.52 8.39
N GLN A 164 -3.05 -6.67 8.72
CA GLN A 164 -4.39 -6.72 9.34
C GLN A 164 -4.53 -7.82 10.41
N ASN A 165 -5.55 -7.66 11.25
CA ASN A 165 -6.02 -8.71 12.14
C ASN A 165 -6.75 -9.82 11.35
N GLU A 166 -7.18 -10.86 12.05
CA GLU A 166 -7.86 -12.05 11.50
C GLU A 166 -9.29 -11.77 11.03
N VAL A 167 -9.74 -10.50 11.09
CA VAL A 167 -11.07 -10.10 10.64
C VAL A 167 -11.03 -9.75 9.16
N ASN A 168 -11.77 -10.52 8.37
CA ASN A 168 -11.86 -10.34 6.93
C ASN A 168 -12.59 -9.04 6.57
N GLY A 169 -12.26 -8.50 5.40
CA GLY A 169 -13.02 -7.38 4.83
C GLY A 169 -12.37 -6.75 3.60
N LEU A 170 -11.05 -6.86 3.47
CA LEU A 170 -10.33 -6.45 2.27
C LEU A 170 -10.76 -7.32 1.08
N GLN A 171 -11.13 -6.65 -0.01
CA GLN A 171 -11.28 -7.27 -1.32
C GLN A 171 -10.39 -6.57 -2.34
N ILE A 172 -9.72 -7.36 -3.16
CA ILE A 172 -8.89 -6.89 -4.28
C ILE A 172 -9.55 -7.36 -5.57
N GLN A 173 -9.66 -6.46 -6.54
CA GLN A 173 -10.15 -6.79 -7.87
C GLN A 173 -8.99 -7.34 -8.69
N SER A 174 -9.16 -8.53 -9.25
CA SER A 174 -8.24 -9.12 -10.22
C SER A 174 -8.25 -8.35 -11.54
N ILE A 175 -7.27 -8.64 -12.40
CA ILE A 175 -7.19 -8.09 -13.75
C ILE A 175 -8.42 -8.42 -14.61
N ASP A 176 -9.08 -9.56 -14.34
CA ASP A 176 -10.31 -10.00 -15.00
C ASP A 176 -11.58 -9.34 -14.43
N GLY A 177 -11.42 -8.45 -13.43
CA GLY A 177 -12.52 -7.73 -12.80
C GLY A 177 -13.22 -8.46 -11.65
N GLU A 178 -12.79 -9.69 -11.32
CA GLU A 178 -13.35 -10.47 -10.21
C GLU A 178 -12.84 -10.00 -8.84
N TRP A 179 -13.72 -9.95 -7.84
CA TRP A 179 -13.37 -9.55 -6.47
C TRP A 179 -12.87 -10.74 -5.64
N ILE A 180 -11.59 -10.72 -5.27
CA ILE A 180 -10.92 -11.69 -4.41
C ILE A 180 -11.07 -11.25 -2.95
N ASN A 181 -11.56 -12.13 -2.08
CA ASN A 181 -11.60 -11.88 -0.63
C ASN A 181 -10.26 -12.24 0.00
N MET A 182 -9.58 -11.26 0.57
CA MET A 182 -8.27 -11.46 1.16
C MET A 182 -8.37 -12.05 2.57
N LYS A 183 -7.54 -13.07 2.83
CA LYS A 183 -7.37 -13.73 4.13
C LYS A 183 -5.88 -13.87 4.47
N PRO A 184 -5.14 -12.76 4.61
CA PRO A 184 -3.71 -12.79 4.83
C PRO A 184 -3.33 -13.55 6.11
N SER A 185 -2.18 -14.20 6.05
CA SER A 185 -1.57 -14.90 7.17
C SER A 185 -1.16 -13.91 8.27
N PRO A 186 -1.22 -14.28 9.58
CA PRO A 186 -0.86 -13.41 10.70
C PRO A 186 0.55 -12.80 10.65
N ASN A 187 1.47 -13.45 9.94
CA ASN A 187 2.85 -13.08 9.72
C ASN A 187 3.10 -12.55 8.29
N SER A 188 2.08 -12.05 7.60
CA SER A 188 2.22 -11.57 6.22
C SER A 188 1.75 -10.13 6.03
N PHE A 189 2.22 -9.51 4.95
CA PHE A 189 1.73 -8.24 4.46
C PHE A 189 1.12 -8.42 3.08
N ILE A 190 0.06 -7.69 2.75
CA ILE A 190 -0.34 -7.52 1.34
C ILE A 190 0.45 -6.34 0.78
N VAL A 191 1.08 -6.54 -0.37
CA VAL A 191 2.00 -5.58 -0.99
C VAL A 191 1.53 -5.24 -2.40
N TRP A 192 1.53 -3.95 -2.74
CA TRP A 192 1.30 -3.49 -4.12
C TRP A 192 2.02 -2.18 -4.41
N LEU A 193 2.13 -1.88 -5.71
CA LEU A 193 2.69 -0.65 -6.24
C LEU A 193 1.63 0.13 -7.01
N ASN A 194 1.89 1.43 -7.21
CA ASN A 194 1.13 2.24 -8.15
C ASN A 194 2.07 2.83 -9.20
N GLY A 195 1.58 2.97 -10.43
CA GLY A 195 2.34 3.58 -11.53
C GLY A 195 2.19 2.78 -12.82
N ARG A 196 3.33 2.43 -13.43
CA ARG A 196 3.36 1.65 -14.69
C ARG A 196 2.91 0.21 -14.50
N LEU A 197 3.13 -0.37 -13.33
CA LEU A 197 2.62 -1.69 -12.96
C LEU A 197 1.14 -1.59 -12.57
N PRO A 198 0.33 -2.63 -12.84
CA PRO A 198 -1.07 -2.65 -12.44
C PRO A 198 -1.26 -2.29 -10.97
N SER A 199 -2.01 -1.22 -10.72
CA SER A 199 -2.44 -0.87 -9.36
C SER A 199 -3.71 -1.64 -9.04
N PRO A 200 -3.73 -2.45 -7.96
CA PRO A 200 -4.91 -3.22 -7.61
C PRO A 200 -6.01 -2.27 -7.12
N VAL A 201 -7.16 -2.40 -7.76
CA VAL A 201 -8.38 -1.81 -7.23
C VAL A 201 -8.78 -2.60 -6.01
N HIS A 202 -9.06 -1.92 -4.91
CA HIS A 202 -9.42 -2.59 -3.68
C HIS A 202 -10.49 -1.82 -2.90
N ARG A 203 -11.21 -2.55 -2.05
CA ARG A 203 -12.29 -2.03 -1.20
C ARG A 203 -12.33 -2.77 0.12
N VAL A 204 -13.08 -2.23 1.09
CA VAL A 204 -13.37 -2.93 2.35
C VAL A 204 -14.87 -3.15 2.46
N ILE A 205 -15.29 -4.42 2.54
CA ILE A 205 -16.66 -4.82 2.86
C ILE A 205 -16.63 -5.55 4.19
N MET A 206 -17.26 -4.95 5.20
CA MET A 206 -17.33 -5.53 6.53
C MET A 206 -18.41 -6.60 6.60
N LYS A 207 -18.06 -7.75 7.20
CA LYS A 207 -18.97 -8.87 7.48
C LYS A 207 -18.66 -9.43 8.87
N GLY A 208 -19.67 -10.04 9.50
CA GLY A 208 -19.51 -10.66 10.82
C GLY A 208 -19.69 -9.70 11.98
N ASN A 209 -19.17 -10.09 13.15
CA ASN A 209 -19.52 -9.47 14.45
C ASN A 209 -18.33 -8.84 15.18
N GLU A 210 -17.19 -8.70 14.50
CA GLU A 210 -15.94 -8.19 15.06
C GLU A 210 -15.44 -6.99 14.28
N ASP A 211 -14.76 -6.07 14.97
CA ASP A 211 -14.15 -4.89 14.35
C ASP A 211 -12.84 -5.29 13.64
N ARG A 212 -12.62 -4.75 12.44
CA ARG A 212 -11.37 -4.97 11.69
C ARG A 212 -10.39 -3.86 11.97
N TYR A 213 -9.15 -4.26 12.27
CA TYR A 213 -8.02 -3.37 12.48
C TYR A 213 -6.95 -3.64 11.43
N SER A 214 -6.40 -2.58 10.85
CA SER A 214 -5.31 -2.70 9.88
C SER A 214 -4.34 -1.54 9.97
N LEU A 215 -3.10 -1.80 9.55
CA LEU A 215 -2.04 -0.80 9.40
C LEU A 215 -1.59 -0.78 7.95
N GLY A 216 -1.48 0.41 7.37
CA GLY A 216 -0.86 0.62 6.06
C GLY A 216 0.44 1.40 6.23
N LEU A 217 1.56 0.84 5.76
CA LEU A 217 2.78 1.59 5.54
C LEU A 217 2.79 2.07 4.09
N PHE A 218 2.60 3.37 3.89
CA PHE A 218 2.56 3.99 2.57
C PHE A 218 3.87 4.71 2.30
N THR A 219 4.54 4.35 1.21
CA THR A 219 5.73 5.07 0.71
C THR A 219 5.29 6.17 -0.23
N ARG A 220 5.60 7.42 0.10
CA ARG A 220 5.20 8.60 -0.69
C ARG A 220 6.42 9.42 -1.10
N PRO A 221 6.42 9.99 -2.30
CA PRO A 221 7.35 11.05 -2.68
C PRO A 221 7.28 12.23 -1.71
N ARG A 222 8.42 12.85 -1.40
CA ARG A 222 8.51 14.08 -0.59
C ARG A 222 7.97 15.26 -1.40
N GLY A 223 7.25 16.16 -0.72
CA GLY A 223 6.91 17.45 -1.31
C GLY A 223 8.18 18.19 -1.73
N GLY A 224 8.15 18.82 -2.90
CA GLY A 224 9.28 19.46 -3.56
C GLY A 224 10.12 18.54 -4.44
N TYR A 225 9.97 17.21 -4.33
CA TYR A 225 10.69 16.29 -5.22
C TYR A 225 9.95 16.11 -6.55
N VAL A 226 10.65 16.41 -7.64
CA VAL A 226 10.12 16.28 -9.00
C VAL A 226 10.27 14.85 -9.48
N ILE A 227 9.15 14.13 -9.54
CA ILE A 227 9.08 12.79 -10.11
C ILE A 227 9.25 12.88 -11.61
N LYS A 228 10.09 12.00 -12.15
CA LYS A 228 10.30 11.82 -13.59
C LYS A 228 10.51 10.34 -13.90
N VAL A 229 10.18 9.94 -15.11
CA VAL A 229 10.50 8.60 -15.60
C VAL A 229 12.02 8.46 -15.77
N ALA A 230 12.57 7.31 -15.39
CA ALA A 230 13.96 6.98 -15.65
C ALA A 230 14.19 6.85 -17.15
N ASN A 231 15.27 7.42 -17.68
CA ASN A 231 15.54 7.46 -19.12
C ASN A 231 15.70 6.04 -19.70
N GLU A 232 16.16 5.10 -18.91
CA GLU A 232 16.33 3.68 -19.25
C GLU A 232 15.01 2.97 -19.55
N LEU A 233 13.88 3.52 -19.08
CA LEU A 233 12.54 2.98 -19.30
C LEU A 233 11.82 3.64 -20.47
N VAL A 234 12.46 4.60 -21.15
CA VAL A 234 11.89 5.36 -22.27
C VAL A 234 12.50 4.87 -23.57
N ASP A 235 11.64 4.36 -24.45
CA ASP A 235 12.00 3.89 -25.79
C ASP A 235 10.81 4.08 -26.75
N ASP A 236 10.98 3.71 -28.02
CA ASP A 236 9.94 3.88 -29.06
C ASP A 236 8.64 3.10 -28.74
N ASN A 237 8.74 2.00 -28.00
CA ASN A 237 7.58 1.21 -27.55
C ASN A 237 7.01 1.72 -26.21
N ASN A 238 7.81 2.47 -25.44
CA ASN A 238 7.49 2.97 -24.11
C ASN A 238 7.75 4.48 -24.00
N PRO A 239 6.95 5.33 -24.65
CA PRO A 239 7.14 6.76 -24.62
C PRO A 239 6.82 7.34 -23.24
N ILE A 240 7.34 8.54 -22.97
CA ILE A 240 7.01 9.31 -21.76
C ILE A 240 5.51 9.59 -21.73
N LEU A 241 4.83 9.10 -20.69
CA LEU A 241 3.38 9.30 -20.49
C LEU A 241 3.04 10.49 -19.60
N PHE A 242 3.97 10.89 -18.74
CA PHE A 242 3.77 11.93 -17.73
C PHE A 242 4.95 12.89 -17.75
N LYS A 243 4.67 14.20 -17.86
CA LYS A 243 5.70 15.22 -17.63
C LYS A 243 6.20 15.14 -16.19
N PRO A 244 7.47 15.55 -15.94
CA PRO A 244 7.98 15.66 -14.61
C PRO A 244 7.08 16.55 -13.74
N HIS A 245 6.78 16.12 -12.51
CA HIS A 245 5.86 16.85 -11.64
C HIS A 245 6.14 16.61 -10.16
N ASP A 246 5.65 17.52 -9.32
CA ASP A 246 5.58 17.35 -7.87
C ASP A 246 4.33 16.54 -7.51
N HIS A 247 4.51 15.42 -6.80
CA HIS A 247 3.40 14.55 -6.43
C HIS A 247 2.49 15.14 -5.37
N GLU A 248 3.02 15.93 -4.44
CA GLU A 248 2.21 16.59 -3.42
C GLU A 248 1.31 17.67 -4.04
N GLU A 249 1.82 18.43 -5.00
CA GLU A 249 1.01 19.38 -5.78
C GLU A 249 -0.07 18.68 -6.60
N PHE A 250 0.27 17.58 -7.25
CA PHE A 250 -0.72 16.76 -7.95
C PHE A 250 -1.80 16.22 -7.01
N LEU A 251 -1.45 15.73 -5.81
CA LEU A 251 -2.43 15.27 -4.84
C LEU A 251 -3.37 16.40 -4.41
N LYS A 252 -2.86 17.62 -4.16
CA LYS A 252 -3.69 18.80 -3.85
C LYS A 252 -4.71 19.07 -4.97
N PHE A 253 -4.27 19.04 -6.23
CA PHE A 253 -5.14 19.14 -7.40
C PHE A 253 -6.19 18.01 -7.42
N PHE A 254 -5.75 16.76 -7.32
CA PHE A 254 -6.60 15.57 -7.39
C PHE A 254 -7.72 15.58 -6.35
N TYR A 255 -7.43 15.93 -5.10
CA TYR A 255 -8.45 16.01 -4.05
C TYR A 255 -9.38 17.22 -4.20
N SER A 256 -8.91 18.32 -4.80
CA SER A 256 -9.76 19.47 -5.11
C SER A 256 -10.85 19.14 -6.15
N GLU A 257 -10.56 18.24 -7.10
CA GLU A 257 -11.53 17.82 -8.11
C GLU A 257 -12.51 16.77 -7.60
N ILE A 258 -12.06 15.84 -6.74
CA ILE A 258 -12.92 14.79 -6.18
C ILE A 258 -14.01 15.36 -5.26
N THR A 259 -13.73 16.48 -4.59
CA THR A 259 -14.75 17.17 -3.79
C THR A 259 -15.83 17.84 -4.65
N GLN A 260 -15.62 17.97 -5.98
CA GLN A 260 -16.54 18.64 -6.92
C GLN A 260 -17.27 17.67 -7.87
N ALA A 261 -16.76 16.47 -8.12
CA ALA A 261 -17.33 15.52 -9.08
C ALA A 261 -17.82 14.22 -8.41
N ALA A 262 -19.07 13.85 -8.65
CA ALA A 262 -19.62 12.55 -8.27
C ALA A 262 -18.77 11.41 -8.87
N VAL A 263 -18.39 10.47 -8.00
CA VAL A 263 -17.33 9.48 -8.17
C VAL A 263 -17.52 8.61 -9.43
N GLN A 264 -16.65 8.77 -10.42
CA GLN A 264 -16.33 7.71 -11.38
C GLN A 264 -14.87 7.25 -11.21
N PHE A 265 -14.72 5.94 -11.35
CA PHE A 265 -13.59 5.11 -10.98
C PHE A 265 -12.35 5.29 -11.87
N GLU A 266 -12.48 5.88 -13.06
CA GLU A 266 -11.38 6.11 -14.02
C GLU A 266 -10.40 7.24 -13.61
N GLY A 267 -10.27 7.55 -12.32
CA GLY A 267 -9.84 8.86 -11.86
C GLY A 267 -8.34 9.13 -11.78
N TYR A 268 -7.52 8.23 -11.21
CA TYR A 268 -6.15 8.60 -10.82
C TYR A 268 -5.21 8.80 -12.01
N ILE A 269 -5.02 7.77 -12.84
CA ILE A 269 -4.13 7.84 -14.00
C ILE A 269 -4.64 8.86 -15.02
N THR A 270 -5.96 8.95 -15.24
CA THR A 270 -6.55 9.93 -16.16
C THR A 270 -6.33 11.36 -15.67
N ARG A 271 -6.55 11.65 -14.39
CA ARG A 271 -6.27 12.98 -13.82
C ARG A 271 -4.78 13.28 -13.77
N LEU A 272 -3.93 12.28 -13.53
CA LEU A 272 -2.49 12.46 -13.58
C LEU A 272 -2.03 12.79 -15.02
N LYS A 273 -2.56 12.08 -16.03
CA LYS A 273 -2.32 12.42 -17.44
C LYS A 273 -2.79 13.83 -17.76
N ALA A 274 -3.99 14.21 -17.31
CA ALA A 274 -4.52 15.55 -17.52
C ALA A 274 -3.63 16.62 -16.86
N TYR A 275 -3.30 16.46 -15.58
CA TYR A 275 -2.43 17.34 -14.81
C TYR A 275 -1.04 17.49 -15.47
N CYS A 276 -0.45 16.38 -15.91
CA CYS A 276 0.84 16.38 -16.59
C CYS A 276 0.77 16.85 -18.05
N SER A 277 -0.42 17.00 -18.65
CA SER A 277 -0.56 17.49 -20.04
C SER A 277 -0.59 19.01 -20.11
N VAL A 278 -0.97 19.68 -19.02
CA VAL A 278 -0.93 21.15 -18.87
C VAL A 278 0.52 21.67 -18.91
#